data_AF-X1HQ52-F1
#
_entry.id   AF-X1HQ52-F1
#
_cell.length_a   1.000
_cell.length_b   1.000
_cell.length_c   1.000
_cell.angle_alpha   90.00
_cell.angle_beta   90.00
_cell.angle_gamma   90.00
#
_symmetry.space_group_name_H-M   'P 1'
#
loop_
_entity.id
_entity.type
_entity.pdbx_description
1 polymer ?
#
loop_
_entity_poly.entity_id
_entity_poly.type
_entity_poly.pdbx_seq_one_letter_code
_entity_poly.pdbx_strand_id
1 'polypeptide(L)' 'MNNYEPKVIVFCCNWCSYAGADLAGTSRLK' A
#
# COMPACT_ATOMS: atom_id res chain seq x y z
N MET A 1 24.03 4.24 -12.25
CA MET A 1 22.98 3.21 -12.08
C MET A 1 21.67 3.94 -12.20
N ASN A 2 20.92 3.70 -13.28
CA ASN A 2 19.69 4.44 -13.58
C ASN A 2 18.73 4.32 -12.40
N ASN A 3 18.23 5.45 -11.88
CA ASN A 3 17.21 5.51 -10.83
C ASN A 3 15.88 5.01 -11.41
N TYR A 4 15.73 3.69 -11.54
CA TYR A 4 14.47 3.08 -11.92
C TYR A 4 13.52 3.08 -10.72
N GLU A 5 12.37 3.74 -10.88
CA GLU A 5 11.27 3.69 -9.92
C GLU A 5 10.10 2.91 -10.54
N PRO A 6 9.77 1.72 -10.00
CA PRO A 6 8.65 0.94 -10.53
C PRO A 6 7.32 1.64 -10.22
N LYS A 7 6.47 1.75 -11.24
CA LYS A 7 5.10 2.23 -11.07
C LYS A 7 4.19 1.05 -10.70
N VAL A 8 3.59 1.10 -9.52
CA VAL A 8 2.73 0.03 -8.99
C VAL A 8 1.29 0.54 -8.90
N ILE A 9 0.32 -0.29 -9.29
CA ILE A 9 -1.11 -0.07 -9.11
C ILE A 9 -1.71 -1.24 -8.32
N VAL A 10 -2.68 -0.96 -7.45
CA VAL A 10 -3.36 -1.96 -6.63
C VAL A 10 -4.87 -1.75 -6.71
N PHE A 11 -5.62 -2.85 -6.83
CA PHE A 11 -7.07 -2.85 -6.67
C PHE A 11 -7.42 -3.46 -5.31
N CYS A 12 -7.92 -2.62 -4.42
CA CYS A 12 -8.32 -3.01 -3.08
C CYS A 12 -9.84 -2.99 -2.95
N CYS A 13 -10.43 -4.00 -2.31
CA CYS A 13 -11.82 -3.91 -1.92
C CYS A 13 -11.99 -2.89 -0.79
N ASN A 14 -13.14 -2.22 -0.76
CA ASN A 14 -13.43 -1.15 0.20
C ASN A 14 -13.42 -1.63 1.66
N TRP A 15 -13.79 -2.89 1.90
CA TRP A 15 -14.11 -3.37 3.26
C TRP A 15 -12.92 -4.01 3.98
N CYS A 16 -12.19 -4.91 3.31
CA CYS A 16 -11.10 -5.65 3.95
C CYS A 16 -9.73 -5.05 3.60
N SER A 17 -9.43 -4.91 2.30
CA SER A 17 -8.11 -4.51 1.84
C SER A 17 -7.79 -3.05 2.14
N TYR A 18 -8.76 -2.14 1.95
CA TYR A 18 -8.57 -0.73 2.30
C TYR A 18 -8.38 -0.52 3.81
N ALA A 19 -9.22 -1.16 4.63
CA ALA A 19 -9.05 -1.14 6.08
C ALA A 19 -7.69 -1.70 6.53
N GLY A 20 -7.20 -2.76 5.86
CA GLY A 20 -5.86 -3.29 6.10
C GLY A 20 -4.74 -2.30 5.74
N ALA A 21 -4.89 -1.55 4.65
CA ALA A 21 -3.95 -0.49 4.26
C ALA A 21 -3.96 0.68 5.26
N ASP A 22 -5.13 1.09 5.74
CA ASP A 22 -5.27 2.13 6.76
C ASP A 22 -4.63 1.69 8.09
N LEU A 23 -4.86 0.44 8.50
CA LEU A 23 -4.25 -0.13 9.69
C LEU A 23 -2.71 -0.22 9.54
N ALA A 24 -2.22 -0.60 8.37
CA ALA A 24 -0.79 -0.65 8.10
C ALA A 24 -0.12 0.72 8.24
N GLY A 25 -0.76 1.77 7.71
CA GLY A 25 -0.29 3.15 7.82
C GLY A 25 -0.33 3.68 9.25
N THR A 26 -1.44 3.49 9.96
CA THR A 26 -1.62 3.97 11.34
C THR A 26 -0.75 3.23 12.35
N SER A 27 -0.54 1.93 12.16
CA SER A 27 0.32 1.12 13.03
C SER A 27 1.82 1.39 12.80
N ARG A 28 2.17 2.16 11.77
CA ARG A 28 3.56 2.34 11.30
C ARG A 28 4.25 0.98 11.16
N LEU A 29 3.58 0.04 10.49
CA LEU A 29 4.14 -1.29 10.25
C LEU A 29 5.55 -1.12 9.69
N LYS A 30 6.54 -1.62 10.43
CA LYS A 30 7.94 -1.64 10.06
C LYS A 30 8.25 -2.86 9.22
#